data_AF-A0A1V5QUB7-F1
#
_entry.id   AF-A0A1V5QUB7-F1
#
_cell.length_a   1.000
_cell.length_b   1.000
_cell.length_c   1.000
_cell.angle_alpha   90.00
_cell.angle_beta   90.00
_cell.angle_gamma   90.00
#
_symmetry.space_group_name_H-M   'P 1'
#
loop_
_entity.id
_entity.type
_entity.pdbx_description
1 polymer ?
#
loop_
_entity_poly.entity_id
_entity_poly.type
_entity_poly.pdbx_seq_one_letter_code
_entity_poly.pdbx_strand_id
1 'polypeptide(L)'
;MAGVTQRTMYRLREDVDVKLGRLPLKYFDTHPRGDLLSRVTNDIDNIATTMQQTMTQAITSIMTVLGVLGMMFWISPLLALVSLLTVPLSFFITLFIARRSQGQFVGQWKWTGKVNGHIEEMFTGHDLVKVFGHRRQAVKPPPLGPEATVPDQFGATSQQGTVA
;
A
#
# COMPACT_ATOMS: atom_id res chain seq x y z
N MET A 1 20.61 -16.84 13.93
CA MET A 1 19.43 -16.12 13.37
C MET A 1 18.18 -16.98 13.32
N ALA A 2 18.22 -18.14 12.66
CA ALA A 2 17.09 -19.07 12.60
C ALA A 2 16.57 -19.46 14.00
N GLY A 3 17.46 -19.76 14.95
CA GLY A 3 17.05 -20.21 16.30
C GLY A 3 16.28 -19.17 17.14
N VAL A 4 16.61 -17.87 17.06
CA VAL A 4 15.88 -16.83 17.81
C VAL A 4 14.52 -16.61 17.18
N THR A 5 14.47 -16.46 15.85
CA THR A 5 13.21 -16.30 15.12
C THR A 5 12.30 -17.51 15.31
N GLN A 6 12.83 -18.73 15.20
CA GLN A 6 12.06 -19.95 15.43
C GLN A 6 11.53 -20.06 16.86
N ARG A 7 12.31 -19.69 17.88
CA ARG A 7 11.83 -19.66 19.27
C ARG A 7 10.72 -18.64 19.47
N THR A 8 10.83 -17.46 18.87
CA THR A 8 9.78 -16.45 18.94
C THR A 8 8.51 -16.93 18.22
N MET A 9 8.63 -17.57 17.06
CA MET A 9 7.48 -18.11 16.33
C MET A 9 6.84 -19.30 17.04
N TYR A 10 7.63 -20.13 17.70
CA TYR A 10 7.11 -21.21 18.54
C TYR A 10 6.25 -20.65 19.69
N ARG A 11 6.75 -19.62 20.40
CA ARG A 11 5.99 -18.94 21.45
C ARG A 11 4.72 -18.28 20.91
N LEU A 12 4.78 -17.65 19.74
CA LEU A 12 3.61 -17.04 19.12
C LEU A 12 2.53 -18.10 18.82
N ARG A 13 2.90 -19.27 18.30
CA ARG A 13 1.96 -20.37 18.07
C ARG A 13 1.35 -20.88 19.38
N GLU A 14 2.19 -21.06 20.40
CA GLU A 14 1.75 -21.49 21.74
C GLU A 14 0.76 -20.48 22.35
N ASP A 15 1.06 -19.17 22.29
CA ASP A 15 0.18 -18.11 22.80
C ASP A 15 -1.17 -18.08 22.06
N VAL A 16 -1.14 -18.30 20.74
CA VAL A 16 -2.36 -18.38 19.92
C VAL A 16 -3.19 -19.61 20.28
N ASP A 17 -2.57 -20.78 20.45
CA ASP A 17 -3.26 -22.01 20.86
C ASP A 17 -3.92 -21.86 22.25
N VAL A 18 -3.18 -21.30 23.21
CA VAL A 18 -3.71 -21.02 24.55
C VAL A 18 -4.86 -20.02 24.49
N LYS A 19 -4.78 -19.02 23.62
CA LYS A 19 -5.85 -18.04 23.44
C LYS A 19 -7.10 -18.68 22.85
N LEU A 20 -6.94 -19.52 21.82
CA LEU A 20 -8.05 -20.24 21.19
C LEU A 20 -8.78 -21.14 22.18
N GLY A 21 -8.05 -21.86 23.04
CA GLY A 21 -8.64 -22.71 24.08
C GLY A 21 -9.45 -21.96 25.15
N ARG A 22 -9.30 -20.63 25.26
CA ARG A 22 -10.01 -19.78 26.23
C ARG A 22 -11.18 -18.99 25.64
N LEU A 23 -11.41 -19.07 24.33
CA LEU A 23 -12.50 -18.31 23.68
C LEU A 23 -13.85 -19.01 23.88
N PRO A 24 -14.94 -18.25 24.13
CA PRO A 24 -16.27 -18.83 24.29
C PRO A 24 -16.81 -19.39 22.96
N LEU A 25 -17.68 -20.41 23.01
CA LEU A 25 -18.26 -21.03 21.81
C LEU A 25 -18.88 -20.02 20.83
N LYS A 26 -19.55 -18.98 21.35
CA LYS A 26 -20.15 -17.89 20.55
C LYS A 26 -19.15 -17.23 19.57
N TYR A 27 -17.86 -17.19 19.93
CA TYR A 27 -16.83 -16.67 19.04
C TYR A 27 -16.66 -17.55 17.79
N PHE A 28 -16.67 -18.87 17.97
CA PHE A 28 -16.55 -19.83 16.88
C PHE A 28 -17.82 -19.95 16.03
N ASP A 29 -18.98 -19.60 16.59
CA ASP A 29 -20.25 -19.57 15.85
C ASP A 29 -20.38 -18.31 14.95
N THR A 30 -19.65 -17.26 15.27
CA THR A 30 -19.69 -15.96 14.55
C THR A 30 -18.55 -15.78 13.55
N HIS A 31 -17.58 -16.72 13.50
CA HIS A 31 -16.43 -16.66 12.60
C HIS A 31 -16.29 -17.95 11.78
N PRO A 32 -16.04 -17.85 10.46
CA PRO A 32 -15.82 -19.04 9.64
C PRO A 32 -14.61 -19.85 10.13
N ARG A 33 -14.79 -21.16 10.33
CA ARG A 33 -13.70 -22.06 10.77
C ARG A 33 -12.48 -22.00 9.86
N GLY A 34 -12.68 -21.86 8.55
CA GLY A 34 -11.60 -21.74 7.57
C GLY A 34 -10.77 -20.45 7.71
N ASP A 35 -11.41 -19.33 8.06
CA ASP A 35 -10.70 -18.07 8.31
C ASP A 35 -9.85 -18.18 9.59
N LEU A 36 -10.40 -18.78 10.65
CA LEU A 36 -9.65 -19.05 11.88
C LEU A 36 -8.44 -19.95 11.62
N LEU A 37 -8.61 -21.05 10.88
CA LEU A 37 -7.51 -21.96 10.57
C LEU A 37 -6.44 -21.26 9.70
N SER A 38 -6.85 -20.51 8.67
CA SER A 38 -5.93 -19.78 7.80
C SER A 38 -5.12 -18.75 8.57
N ARG A 39 -5.71 -18.02 9.53
CA ARG A 39 -4.97 -17.06 10.35
C ARG A 39 -3.97 -17.74 11.28
N VAL A 40 -4.35 -18.87 11.86
CA VAL A 40 -3.49 -19.60 12.80
C VAL A 40 -2.33 -20.29 12.07
N THR A 41 -2.55 -20.79 10.85
CA THR A 41 -1.49 -21.44 10.08
C THR A 41 -0.79 -20.45 9.17
N ASN A 42 -1.50 -19.92 8.18
CA ASN A 42 -0.92 -19.14 7.08
C ASN A 42 -0.40 -17.78 7.54
N ASP A 43 -1.14 -17.04 8.38
CA ASP A 43 -0.65 -15.73 8.81
C ASP A 43 0.54 -15.88 9.75
N ILE A 44 0.52 -16.86 10.67
CA ILE A 44 1.67 -17.13 11.53
C ILE A 44 2.89 -17.57 10.72
N ASP A 45 2.71 -18.42 9.70
CA ASP A 45 3.79 -18.85 8.81
C ASP A 45 4.34 -17.69 7.95
N ASN A 46 3.45 -16.82 7.47
CA ASN A 46 3.84 -15.62 6.74
C ASN A 46 4.63 -14.66 7.63
N ILE A 47 4.21 -14.47 8.88
CA ILE A 47 4.95 -13.67 9.88
C ILE A 47 6.32 -14.31 10.15
N ALA A 48 6.38 -15.63 10.33
CA ALA A 48 7.62 -16.35 10.58
C ALA A 48 8.62 -16.16 9.45
N THR A 49 8.18 -16.40 8.22
CA THR A 49 9.00 -16.25 7.01
C THR A 49 9.49 -14.81 6.86
N THR A 50 8.57 -13.84 6.97
CA THR A 50 8.88 -12.42 6.79
C THR A 50 9.86 -11.93 7.85
N MET A 51 9.68 -12.33 9.11
CA MET A 51 10.56 -11.95 10.21
C MET A 51 11.96 -12.55 10.00
N GLN A 52 12.05 -13.81 9.58
CA GLN A 52 13.34 -14.46 9.30
C GLN A 52 14.09 -13.79 8.15
N GLN A 53 13.40 -13.47 7.06
CA GLN A 53 13.97 -12.76 5.92
C GLN A 53 14.42 -11.36 6.31
N THR A 54 13.56 -10.59 6.97
CA THR A 54 13.85 -9.21 7.38
C THR A 54 15.04 -9.15 8.33
N MET A 55 15.13 -10.07 9.29
CA MET A 55 16.26 -10.13 10.22
C MET A 55 17.57 -10.47 9.52
N THR A 56 17.54 -11.42 8.58
CA THR A 56 18.72 -11.76 7.77
C THR A 56 19.15 -10.57 6.92
N GLN A 57 18.20 -9.93 6.24
CA GLN A 57 18.45 -8.78 5.39
C GLN A 57 18.93 -7.56 6.18
N ALA A 58 18.43 -7.34 7.39
CA ALA A 58 18.89 -6.27 8.27
C ALA A 58 20.37 -6.46 8.62
N ILE A 59 20.78 -7.67 9.03
CA ILE A 59 22.20 -7.95 9.32
C ILE A 59 23.05 -7.76 8.08
N THR A 60 22.66 -8.35 6.94
CA THR A 60 23.40 -8.18 5.69
C THR A 60 23.50 -6.71 5.31
N SER A 61 22.42 -5.94 5.41
CA SER A 61 22.42 -4.51 5.07
C SER A 61 23.34 -3.71 5.99
N ILE A 62 23.32 -3.98 7.30
CA ILE A 62 24.23 -3.33 8.25
C ILE A 62 25.68 -3.68 7.94
N MET A 63 25.98 -4.96 7.71
CA MET A 63 27.33 -5.40 7.34
C MET A 63 27.79 -4.79 6.02
N THR A 64 26.91 -4.70 5.02
CA THR A 64 27.21 -4.04 3.73
C THR A 64 27.49 -2.56 3.93
N VAL A 65 26.66 -1.83 4.67
CA VAL A 65 26.88 -0.40 4.93
C VAL A 65 28.20 -0.17 5.66
N LEU A 66 28.45 -0.91 6.74
CA LEU A 66 29.70 -0.80 7.50
C LEU A 66 30.92 -1.20 6.66
N GLY A 67 30.81 -2.28 5.88
CA GLY A 67 31.87 -2.76 5.00
C GLY A 67 32.20 -1.77 3.89
N VAL A 68 31.18 -1.26 3.19
CA VAL A 68 31.35 -0.25 2.14
C VAL A 68 31.93 1.04 2.72
N LEU A 69 31.36 1.58 3.81
CA LEU A 69 31.89 2.79 4.43
C LEU A 69 33.32 2.59 4.93
N GLY A 70 33.62 1.47 5.59
CA GLY A 70 34.98 1.14 6.05
C GLY A 70 35.98 1.09 4.90
N MET A 71 35.62 0.41 3.80
CA MET A 71 36.45 0.39 2.58
C MET A 71 36.59 1.78 1.94
N MET A 72 35.53 2.59 1.93
CA MET A 72 35.58 3.96 1.41
C MET A 72 36.51 4.84 2.24
N PHE A 73 36.43 4.80 3.58
CA PHE A 73 37.35 5.55 4.44
C PHE A 73 38.80 5.09 4.30
N TRP A 74 39.03 3.79 4.08
CA TRP A 74 40.37 3.25 3.85
C TRP A 74 40.98 3.70 2.52
N ILE A 75 40.19 3.69 1.44
CA ILE A 75 40.66 4.04 0.08
C ILE A 75 40.70 5.55 -0.14
N SER A 76 39.61 6.26 0.20
CA SER A 76 39.47 7.70 0.00
C SER A 76 38.46 8.31 0.98
N PRO A 77 38.94 8.93 2.08
CA PRO A 77 38.10 9.65 3.02
C PRO A 77 37.26 10.76 2.39
N LEU A 78 37.73 11.36 1.28
CA LEU A 78 37.01 12.41 0.57
C LEU A 78 35.71 11.88 -0.08
N LEU A 79 35.78 10.74 -0.77
CA LEU A 79 34.59 10.10 -1.36
C LEU A 79 33.60 9.65 -0.29
N ALA A 80 34.09 9.15 0.85
CA ALA A 80 33.24 8.80 1.99
C ALA A 80 32.43 10.01 2.46
N LEU A 81 33.09 11.16 2.66
CA LEU A 81 32.44 12.39 3.14
C LEU A 81 31.41 12.93 2.14
N VAL A 82 31.74 12.93 0.83
CA VAL A 82 30.78 13.32 -0.22
C VAL A 82 29.54 12.42 -0.21
N SER A 83 29.72 11.10 -0.09
CA SER A 83 28.60 10.16 -0.02
C SER A 83 27.75 10.33 1.24
N LEU A 84 28.39 10.60 2.38
CA LEU A 84 27.74 10.78 3.67
C LEU A 84 26.91 12.07 3.71
N LEU A 85 27.21 13.06 2.86
CA LEU A 85 26.37 14.24 2.67
C LEU A 85 25.26 14.00 1.63
N THR A 86 25.60 13.37 0.51
CA THR A 86 24.67 13.21 -0.63
C THR A 86 23.52 12.25 -0.31
N VAL A 87 23.78 11.15 0.41
CA VAL A 87 22.75 10.14 0.74
C VAL A 87 21.68 10.71 1.68
N PRO A 88 22.01 11.30 2.85
CA PRO A 88 20.99 11.92 3.71
C PRO A 88 20.27 13.07 3.02
N LEU A 89 20.97 13.91 2.27
CA LEU A 89 20.35 15.01 1.53
C LEU A 89 19.29 14.50 0.54
N SER A 90 19.63 13.46 -0.23
CA SER A 90 18.69 12.83 -1.16
C SER A 90 17.50 12.20 -0.44
N PHE A 91 17.74 11.57 0.71
CA PHE A 91 16.67 11.01 1.56
C PHE A 91 15.71 12.10 2.04
N PHE A 92 16.22 13.24 2.54
CA PHE A 92 15.39 14.35 3.01
C PHE A 92 14.59 15.01 1.89
N ILE A 93 15.22 15.22 0.72
CA ILE A 93 14.52 15.76 -0.48
C ILE A 93 13.39 14.81 -0.88
N THR A 94 13.67 13.50 -0.94
CA THR A 94 12.68 12.49 -1.30
C THR A 94 11.53 12.47 -0.29
N LEU A 95 11.82 12.53 1.02
CA LEU A 95 10.81 12.55 2.07
C LEU A 95 9.95 13.82 1.99
N PHE A 96 10.56 14.97 1.72
CA PHE A 96 9.85 16.24 1.54
C PHE A 96 8.88 16.18 0.36
N ILE A 97 9.37 15.73 -0.80
CA ILE A 97 8.55 15.56 -2.01
C ILE A 97 7.42 14.55 -1.73
N ALA A 98 7.72 13.39 -1.15
CA ALA A 98 6.74 12.35 -0.85
C ALA A 98 5.62 12.87 0.07
N ARG A 99 5.98 13.58 1.15
CA ARG A 99 5.00 14.18 2.07
C ARG A 99 4.15 15.25 1.39
N ARG A 100 4.75 16.09 0.54
CA ARG A 100 4.03 17.11 -0.22
C ARG A 100 3.05 16.49 -1.22
N SER A 101 3.45 15.41 -1.88
CA SER A 101 2.65 14.71 -2.89
C SER A 101 1.56 13.82 -2.29
N GLN A 102 1.73 13.34 -1.05
CA GLN A 102 0.74 12.47 -0.39
C GLN A 102 -0.67 13.07 -0.39
N GLY A 103 -0.80 14.38 -0.15
CA GLY A 103 -2.11 15.05 -0.18
C GLY A 103 -2.78 15.00 -1.56
N GLN A 104 -2.01 15.23 -2.63
CA GLN A 104 -2.52 15.14 -4.00
C GLN A 104 -2.88 13.71 -4.39
N PHE A 105 -2.08 12.72 -3.98
CA PHE A 105 -2.44 11.32 -4.18
C PHE A 105 -3.76 11.00 -3.49
N VAL A 106 -3.94 11.37 -2.21
CA VAL A 106 -5.21 11.13 -1.50
C VAL A 106 -6.39 11.79 -2.20
N GLY A 107 -6.25 13.03 -2.67
CA GLY A 107 -7.28 13.70 -3.46
C GLY A 107 -7.62 12.94 -4.75
N GLN A 108 -6.60 12.47 -5.47
CA GLN A 108 -6.75 11.66 -6.68
C GLN A 108 -7.46 10.34 -6.40
N TRP A 109 -7.09 9.62 -5.33
CA TRP A 109 -7.74 8.36 -4.95
C TRP A 109 -9.22 8.57 -4.59
N LYS A 110 -9.55 9.64 -3.87
CA LYS A 110 -10.95 10.01 -3.58
C LYS A 110 -11.73 10.31 -4.86
N TRP A 111 -11.10 11.00 -5.81
CA TRP A 111 -11.73 11.33 -7.09
C TRP A 111 -12.01 10.07 -7.93
N THR A 112 -11.00 9.22 -8.10
CA THR A 112 -11.14 7.94 -8.80
C THR A 112 -12.22 7.07 -8.15
N GLY A 113 -12.28 7.03 -6.82
CA GLY A 113 -13.34 6.32 -6.10
C GLY A 113 -14.74 6.84 -6.40
N LYS A 114 -14.93 8.17 -6.47
CA LYS A 114 -16.22 8.78 -6.86
C LYS A 114 -16.62 8.45 -8.28
N VAL A 115 -15.68 8.50 -9.22
CA VAL A 115 -15.94 8.17 -10.63
C VAL A 115 -16.31 6.68 -10.76
N ASN A 116 -15.57 5.79 -10.11
CA ASN A 116 -15.86 4.35 -10.14
C ASN A 116 -17.22 4.04 -9.50
N GLY A 117 -17.55 4.65 -8.36
CA GLY A 117 -18.85 4.50 -7.73
C GLY A 117 -20.01 4.99 -8.62
N HIS A 118 -19.82 6.15 -9.28
CA HIS A 118 -20.80 6.66 -10.25
C HIS A 118 -20.99 5.70 -11.43
N ILE A 119 -19.90 5.13 -11.95
CA ILE A 119 -19.97 4.11 -13.00
C ILE A 119 -20.75 2.88 -12.51
N GLU A 120 -20.46 2.37 -11.31
CA GLU A 120 -21.14 1.20 -10.73
C GLU A 120 -22.64 1.44 -10.51
N GLU A 121 -23.03 2.60 -10.00
CA GLU A 121 -24.44 2.98 -9.84
C GLU A 121 -25.17 3.05 -11.18
N MET A 122 -24.53 3.59 -12.22
CA MET A 122 -25.13 3.69 -13.54
C MET A 122 -25.22 2.34 -14.25
N PHE A 123 -24.24 1.44 -14.06
CA PHE A 123 -24.29 0.08 -14.59
C PHE A 123 -25.35 -0.77 -13.87
N THR A 124 -25.41 -0.70 -12.53
CA THR A 124 -26.39 -1.46 -11.73
C THR A 124 -27.81 -0.92 -11.95
N GLY A 125 -27.96 0.40 -12.06
CA GLY A 125 -29.23 1.10 -12.30
C GLY A 125 -29.57 1.32 -13.78
N HIS A 126 -28.87 0.67 -14.72
CA HIS A 126 -28.99 0.95 -16.15
C HIS A 126 -30.42 0.83 -16.70
N ASP A 127 -31.18 -0.14 -16.20
CA ASP A 127 -32.58 -0.31 -16.61
C ASP A 127 -33.47 0.84 -16.10
N LEU A 128 -33.22 1.34 -14.89
CA LEU A 128 -33.88 2.55 -14.38
C LEU A 128 -33.50 3.77 -15.23
N VAL A 129 -32.20 3.95 -15.55
CA VAL A 129 -31.74 5.07 -16.37
C VAL A 129 -32.38 5.06 -17.76
N LYS A 130 -32.58 3.87 -18.35
CA LYS A 130 -33.28 3.70 -19.64
C LYS A 130 -34.76 4.04 -19.53
N VAL A 131 -35.47 3.53 -18.53
CA VAL A 131 -36.92 3.73 -18.36
C VAL A 131 -37.26 5.18 -18.08
N PHE A 132 -36.46 5.86 -17.24
CA PHE A 132 -36.68 7.27 -16.90
C PHE A 132 -36.00 8.25 -17.88
N GLY A 133 -35.25 7.78 -18.88
CA GLY A 133 -34.61 8.65 -19.88
C GLY A 133 -33.45 9.52 -19.38
N HIS A 134 -32.88 9.23 -18.21
CA HIS A 134 -31.87 10.08 -17.54
C HIS A 134 -30.43 9.88 -18.06
N ARG A 135 -30.27 9.41 -19.30
CA ARG A 135 -28.97 9.02 -19.88
C ARG A 135 -27.94 10.16 -19.90
N ARG A 136 -28.37 11.42 -20.10
CA ARG A 136 -27.47 12.59 -20.07
C ARG A 136 -26.91 12.87 -18.66
N GLN A 137 -27.66 12.57 -17.61
CA GLN A 137 -27.20 12.74 -16.23
C GLN A 137 -26.28 11.58 -15.83
N ALA A 138 -26.56 10.37 -16.31
CA ALA A 138 -25.71 9.20 -16.10
C ALA A 138 -24.31 9.34 -16.72
N VAL A 139 -24.19 9.99 -17.88
CA VAL A 139 -22.90 10.20 -18.57
C VAL A 139 -22.10 11.36 -17.98
N LYS A 140 -22.74 12.25 -17.19
CA LYS A 140 -22.05 13.39 -16.61
C LYS A 140 -21.17 12.90 -15.44
N PRO A 141 -19.83 13.10 -15.49
CA PRO A 141 -19.00 12.77 -14.34
C PRO A 141 -19.36 13.65 -13.14
N PRO A 142 -19.05 13.21 -11.91
CA PRO A 142 -19.20 14.03 -10.72
C PRO A 142 -18.52 15.41 -10.91
N PRO A 143 -18.92 16.46 -10.17
CA PRO A 143 -18.22 17.74 -10.18
C PRO A 143 -16.84 17.59 -9.54
N LEU A 144 -15.81 18.16 -10.18
CA LEU A 144 -14.43 18.14 -9.68
C LEU A 144 -14.36 18.64 -8.24
N GLY A 145 -13.73 17.86 -7.36
CA GLY A 145 -13.40 18.34 -6.02
C GLY A 145 -12.30 19.41 -6.07
N PRO A 146 -12.16 20.27 -5.05
CA PRO A 146 -11.11 21.29 -4.98
C PRO A 146 -9.68 20.70 -5.00
N GLU A 147 -9.54 19.39 -4.79
CA GLU A 147 -8.28 18.64 -4.79
C GLU A 147 -8.02 17.91 -6.13
N ALA A 148 -8.97 17.96 -7.08
CA ALA A 148 -8.87 17.24 -8.35
C ALA A 148 -8.00 18.01 -9.35
N THR A 149 -6.69 17.86 -9.24
CA THR A 149 -5.77 18.15 -10.36
C THR A 149 -5.92 17.05 -11.40
N VAL A 150 -6.95 17.14 -12.24
CA VAL A 150 -7.05 16.31 -13.43
C VAL A 150 -6.00 16.83 -14.42
N PRO A 151 -5.00 16.02 -14.82
CA PRO A 151 -4.18 16.41 -15.95
C PRO A 151 -5.10 16.58 -17.15
N ASP A 152 -4.93 17.67 -17.88
CA ASP A 152 -5.80 18.24 -18.91
C ASP A 152 -5.88 17.37 -20.20
N GLN A 153 -6.05 16.06 -20.04
CA GLN A 153 -6.02 15.08 -21.13
C GLN A 153 -7.38 14.87 -21.81
N PHE A 154 -8.47 15.37 -21.19
CA PHE A 154 -9.83 15.22 -21.72
C PHE A 154 -10.36 16.46 -22.47
N GLY A 155 -9.61 17.56 -22.49
CA GLY A 155 -10.00 18.80 -23.19
C GLY A 155 -9.77 18.79 -24.71
N ALA A 156 -9.02 17.82 -25.24
CA ALA A 156 -8.61 17.82 -26.65
C ALA A 156 -9.54 17.06 -27.61
N THR A 157 -10.48 16.25 -27.11
CA THR A 157 -11.29 15.35 -27.95
C THR A 157 -12.70 15.88 -28.28
N SER A 158 -13.11 17.04 -27.75
CA SER A 158 -14.46 17.59 -28.00
C SER A 158 -14.56 18.51 -29.23
N GLN A 159 -13.46 18.79 -29.94
CA GLN A 159 -13.45 19.68 -31.11
C GLN A 159 -13.44 18.98 -32.49
N GLN A 160 -13.57 17.65 -32.59
CA GLN A 160 -13.60 16.95 -33.88
C GLN A 160 -15.01 16.52 -34.35
N GLY A 161 -16.07 17.01 -33.71
CA GLY A 161 -17.45 16.62 -34.03
C GLY A 161 -18.31 17.74 -34.60
N THR A 162 -17.80 18.64 -35.46
CA THR A 162 -18.67 19.60 -36.17
C THR A 162 -18.04 20.16 -37.46
N VAL A 163 -17.82 19.33 -38.50
CA VAL A 163 -18.10 19.71 -39.90
C VAL A 163 -17.95 18.50 -40.84
N ALA A 164 -18.92 18.40 -41.75
CA ALA A 164 -19.12 17.43 -42.84
C ALA A 164 -19.80 16.10 -42.45
#